data_AF-A0A6V8ET67-F1
#
_entry.id   AF-A0A6V8ET67-F1
#
_cell.length_a   1.000
_cell.length_b   1.000
_cell.length_c   1.000
_cell.angle_alpha   90.00
_cell.angle_beta   90.00
_cell.angle_gamma   90.00
#
_symmetry.space_group_name_H-M   'P 1'
#
loop_
_entity.id
_entity.type
_entity.pdbx_description
1 polymer ?
#
loop_
_entity_poly.entity_id
_entity_poly.type
_entity_poly.pdbx_seq_one_letter_code
_entity_poly.pdbx_strand_id
1 'polypeptide(L)'
;MTRYTFLGLTIPQLTAAIGFLMVTLGLVFWLITGFITALFPSLFGIFMLLSSIGSKMRPEKNALYMHIAVLCSLSALILGGAAILMDPDWSSPVAFIEQTVMAILGGTHFAASIASFRFGSPDSQQAERRCGYEGNPWAIPASNNTLNYPSVNDTGPIAASVLLTSPRK
;
A
#
# COMPACT_ATOMS: atom_id res chain seq x y z
N MET A 1 -5.19 -8.72 15.80
CA MET A 1 -4.98 -8.27 14.40
C MET A 1 -3.50 -7.95 14.22
N THR A 2 -2.78 -8.73 13.41
CA THR A 2 -1.38 -8.49 13.07
C THR A 2 -1.28 -7.19 12.26
N ARG A 3 -0.47 -6.24 12.73
CA ARG A 3 -0.19 -4.98 12.02
C ARG A 3 1.11 -5.16 11.23
N TYR A 4 1.13 -4.71 9.98
CA TYR A 4 2.37 -4.66 9.22
C TYR A 4 3.36 -3.70 9.92
N THR A 5 4.55 -4.21 10.20
CA THR A 5 5.64 -3.43 10.79
C THR A 5 6.86 -3.53 9.89
N PHE A 6 7.54 -2.41 9.67
CA PHE A 6 8.77 -2.32 8.91
C PHE A 6 9.83 -1.75 9.84
N LEU A 7 10.91 -2.49 10.12
CA LEU A 7 11.90 -2.17 11.16
C LEU A 7 11.28 -1.92 12.56
N GLY A 8 10.19 -2.63 12.89
CA GLY A 8 9.47 -2.45 14.15
C GLY A 8 8.60 -1.18 14.22
N LEU A 9 8.56 -0.38 13.16
CA LEU A 9 7.72 0.82 13.04
C LEU A 9 6.42 0.51 12.29
N THR A 10 5.33 1.15 12.69
CA THR A 10 4.08 1.13 11.92
C THR A 10 4.20 2.01 10.67
N ILE A 11 3.41 1.74 9.61
CA ILE A 11 3.43 2.53 8.36
C ILE A 11 3.27 4.04 8.57
N PRO A 12 2.37 4.54 9.43
CA PRO A 12 2.28 5.97 9.71
C PRO A 12 3.54 6.51 10.40
N GLN A 13 4.15 5.76 11.32
CA GLN A 13 5.40 6.17 11.97
C GLN A 13 6.58 6.19 10.99
N LEU A 14 6.69 5.20 10.11
CA LEU A 14 7.67 5.18 9.03
C LEU A 14 7.50 6.40 8.11
N THR A 15 6.26 6.71 7.73
CA THR A 15 5.93 7.90 6.93
C THR A 15 6.33 9.19 7.63
N ALA A 16 6.16 9.27 8.95
CA ALA A 16 6.60 10.44 9.73
C ALA A 16 8.13 10.56 9.75
N ALA A 17 8.83 9.45 9.99
CA ALA A 17 10.29 9.42 10.06
C ALA A 17 10.93 9.82 8.72
N ILE A 18 10.44 9.25 7.61
CA ILE A 18 10.92 9.59 6.27
C ILE A 18 10.56 11.03 5.91
N GLY A 19 9.34 11.47 6.23
CA GLY A 19 8.92 12.86 6.01
C GLY A 19 9.81 13.86 6.76
N PHE A 20 10.14 13.61 8.02
CA PHE A 20 11.05 14.44 8.80
C PHE A 20 12.46 14.50 8.20
N LEU A 21 12.96 13.35 7.75
CA LEU A 21 14.27 13.27 7.13
C LEU A 21 14.30 14.03 5.79
N MET A 22 13.21 13.99 5.02
CA MET A 22 13.09 14.73 3.75
C MET A 22 13.00 16.25 3.97
N VAL A 23 12.29 16.70 5.01
CA VAL A 23 12.28 18.11 5.45
C VAL A 23 13.67 18.59 5.84
N THR A 24 14.36 17.81 6.67
CA THR A 24 15.71 18.14 7.13
C THR A 24 16.68 18.19 5.96
N LEU A 25 16.60 17.22 5.05
CA LEU A 25 17.44 17.17 3.85
C LEU A 25 17.28 18.45 3.02
N GLY A 26 16.06 18.79 2.59
CA GLY A 26 15.86 19.98 1.74
C GLY A 26 16.27 21.29 2.42
N LEU A 27 16.06 21.41 3.74
CA LEU A 27 16.50 22.60 4.48
C LEU A 27 18.03 22.73 4.54
N VAL A 28 18.73 21.63 4.79
CA VAL A 28 20.20 21.60 4.83
C VAL A 28 20.78 21.93 3.46
N PHE A 29 20.25 21.33 2.39
CA PHE A 29 20.74 21.57 1.04
C PHE A 29 20.44 22.98 0.54
N TRP A 30 19.30 23.56 0.92
CA TRP A 30 19.01 24.97 0.63
C TRP A 30 20.03 25.92 1.29
N LEU A 31 20.39 25.68 2.56
CA LEU A 31 21.37 26.52 3.26
C LEU A 31 22.77 26.43 2.64
N ILE A 32 23.13 25.28 2.06
CA ILE A 32 24.45 25.06 1.46
C ILE A 32 24.51 25.60 0.02
N THR A 33 23.48 25.35 -0.77
CA THR A 33 23.50 25.62 -2.23
C THR A 33 22.84 26.94 -2.62
N GLY A 34 21.91 27.45 -1.81
CA GLY A 34 21.12 28.63 -2.11
C GLY A 34 20.06 28.44 -3.21
N PHE A 35 19.93 27.25 -3.79
CA PHE A 35 18.96 26.99 -4.85
C PHE A 35 17.57 26.72 -4.28
N ILE A 36 16.55 27.37 -4.83
CA ILE A 36 15.14 27.18 -4.44
C ILE A 36 14.69 25.74 -4.71
N THR A 37 15.25 25.09 -5.74
CA THR A 37 14.95 23.70 -6.09
C THR A 37 15.36 22.72 -4.98
N ALA A 38 16.30 23.08 -4.11
CA ALA A 38 16.66 22.27 -2.95
C ALA A 38 15.54 22.18 -1.89
N LEU A 39 14.47 22.99 -2.00
CA LEU A 39 13.32 22.88 -1.11
C LEU A 39 12.31 21.82 -1.54
N PHE A 40 12.40 21.26 -2.75
CA PHE A 40 11.44 20.24 -3.20
C PHE A 40 11.35 19.02 -2.28
N PRO A 41 12.45 18.41 -1.80
CA PRO A 41 12.38 17.33 -0.81
C PRO A 41 11.62 17.74 0.45
N SER A 42 11.82 18.99 0.90
CA SER A 42 11.15 19.50 2.10
C SER A 42 9.66 19.71 1.90
N LEU A 43 9.25 20.23 0.75
CA LEU A 43 7.85 20.38 0.39
C LEU A 43 7.11 19.03 0.44
N PHE A 44 7.66 18.00 -0.20
CA PHE A 44 7.07 16.66 -0.16
C PHE A 44 7.14 16.03 1.25
N GLY A 45 8.23 16.25 1.99
CA GLY A 45 8.35 15.82 3.38
C GLY A 45 7.26 16.40 4.28
N ILE A 46 6.91 17.68 4.11
CA ILE A 46 5.82 18.34 4.85
C ILE A 46 4.49 17.65 4.54
N PHE A 47 4.17 17.41 3.26
CA PHE A 47 2.94 16.70 2.89
C PHE A 47 2.86 15.28 3.48
N MET A 48 3.98 14.55 3.51
CA MET A 48 4.05 13.24 4.16
C MET A 48 3.82 13.31 5.67
N LEU A 49 4.39 14.32 6.34
CA LEU A 49 4.18 14.55 7.77
C LEU A 49 2.71 14.87 8.09
N LEU A 50 2.08 15.78 7.33
CA LEU A 50 0.65 16.07 7.49
C LEU A 50 -0.19 14.82 7.31
N SER A 51 0.12 14.01 6.30
CA SER A 51 -0.60 12.77 6.05
C SER A 51 -0.45 11.75 7.20
N SER A 52 0.76 11.61 7.74
CA SER A 52 1.02 10.74 8.89
C SER A 52 0.25 11.16 10.15
N ILE A 53 0.19 12.46 10.43
CA ILE A 53 -0.57 13.01 11.56
C ILE A 53 -2.07 12.80 11.35
N GLY A 54 -2.57 13.04 10.14
CA GLY A 54 -3.97 12.80 9.77
C GLY A 54 -4.39 11.34 9.96
N SER A 55 -3.53 10.40 9.58
CA SER A 55 -3.73 8.95 9.78
C SER A 55 -3.90 8.58 11.27
N LYS A 56 -3.16 9.24 12.18
CA LYS A 56 -3.29 9.02 13.63
C LYS A 56 -4.56 9.63 14.22
N MET A 57 -4.95 10.83 13.78
CA MET A 57 -6.12 11.53 14.30
C MET A 57 -7.44 10.93 13.82
N ARG A 58 -7.49 10.41 12.59
CA ARG A 58 -8.71 9.90 11.96
C ARG A 58 -8.49 8.49 11.39
N PRO A 59 -8.54 7.44 12.23
CA PRO A 59 -8.28 6.07 11.79
C PRO A 59 -9.28 5.55 10.75
N GLU A 60 -10.49 6.11 10.71
CA GLU A 60 -11.52 5.77 9.71
C GLU A 60 -11.09 6.11 8.27
N LYS A 61 -10.28 7.16 8.09
CA LYS A 61 -9.78 7.61 6.78
C LYS A 61 -8.31 7.26 6.56
N ASN A 62 -7.76 6.34 7.36
CA ASN A 62 -6.35 5.96 7.32
C ASN A 62 -5.88 5.52 5.91
N ALA A 63 -6.72 4.79 5.16
CA ALA A 63 -6.39 4.37 3.80
C ALA A 63 -6.17 5.57 2.85
N LEU A 64 -6.96 6.64 2.98
CA LEU A 64 -6.82 7.85 2.15
C LEU A 64 -5.51 8.57 2.43
N TYR A 65 -5.17 8.76 3.72
CA TYR A 65 -3.90 9.36 4.10
C TYR A 65 -2.71 8.52 3.61
N MET A 66 -2.82 7.19 3.68
CA MET A 66 -1.79 6.31 3.12
C MET A 66 -1.60 6.52 1.61
N HIS A 67 -2.68 6.64 0.82
CA HIS A 67 -2.58 6.92 -0.62
C HIS A 67 -1.92 8.28 -0.90
N ILE A 68 -2.27 9.32 -0.14
CA ILE A 68 -1.65 10.65 -0.29
C ILE A 68 -0.14 10.57 -0.02
N ALA A 69 0.26 9.84 1.02
CA ALA A 69 1.68 9.66 1.34
C ALA A 69 2.41 8.89 0.22
N VAL A 70 1.79 7.85 -0.34
CA VAL A 70 2.35 7.07 -1.45
C VAL A 70 2.50 7.90 -2.73
N LEU A 71 1.50 8.71 -3.08
CA LEU A 71 1.57 9.60 -4.23
C LEU A 71 2.69 10.64 -4.06
N CYS A 72 2.84 11.17 -2.85
CA CYS A 72 3.91 12.10 -2.52
C CYS A 72 5.29 11.45 -2.69
N SER A 73 5.50 10.25 -2.16
CA SER A 73 6.75 9.49 -2.32
C SER A 73 7.04 9.12 -3.77
N LEU A 74 6.01 8.76 -4.54
CA LEU A 74 6.16 8.46 -5.95
C LEU A 74 6.58 9.71 -6.74
N SER A 75 5.96 10.87 -6.46
CA SER A 75 6.37 12.13 -7.07
C SER A 75 7.81 12.52 -6.69
N ALA A 76 8.22 12.25 -5.44
CA ALA A 76 9.57 12.50 -5.00
C ALA A 76 10.59 11.60 -5.71
N LEU A 77 10.27 10.32 -5.91
CA LEU A 77 11.09 9.37 -6.65
C LEU A 77 11.21 9.76 -8.13
N ILE A 78 10.10 10.11 -8.78
CA ILE A 78 10.10 10.48 -10.20
C ILE A 78 10.88 11.78 -10.39
N LEU A 79 10.68 12.78 -9.55
CA LEU A 79 11.34 14.08 -9.71
C LEU A 79 12.84 13.98 -9.41
N GLY A 80 13.23 13.28 -8.33
CA GLY A 80 14.63 13.04 -8.01
C GLY A 80 15.34 12.21 -9.09
N GLY A 81 14.68 11.17 -9.60
CA GLY A 81 15.20 10.36 -10.71
C GLY A 81 15.29 11.14 -12.01
N ALA A 82 14.27 11.94 -12.35
CA ALA A 82 14.28 12.77 -13.56
C ALA A 82 15.42 13.80 -13.53
N ALA A 83 15.66 14.43 -12.38
CA ALA A 83 16.75 15.39 -12.24
C ALA A 83 18.12 14.72 -12.47
N ILE A 84 18.30 13.51 -11.95
CA ILE A 84 19.51 12.70 -12.19
C ILE A 84 19.69 12.35 -13.67
N LEU A 85 18.61 12.02 -14.38
CA LEU A 85 18.67 11.64 -15.80
C LEU A 85 18.86 12.84 -16.74
N MET A 86 18.39 14.03 -16.34
CA MET A 86 18.40 15.23 -17.18
C MET A 86 19.70 16.02 -17.12
N ASP A 87 20.51 15.83 -16.07
CA ASP A 87 21.80 16.53 -15.89
C ASP A 87 22.99 15.55 -15.99
N PRO A 88 23.42 15.16 -17.21
CA PRO A 88 24.49 14.18 -17.42
C PRO A 88 25.90 14.69 -17.05
N ASP A 89 26.10 16.02 -16.97
CA ASP A 89 27.39 16.64 -16.65
C ASP A 89 27.61 16.89 -15.15
N TRP A 90 26.62 16.59 -14.29
CA TRP A 90 26.69 16.69 -12.83
C TRP A 90 27.45 17.92 -12.33
N SER A 91 27.09 19.10 -12.87
CA SER A 91 27.80 20.36 -12.66
C SER A 91 27.97 20.74 -11.18
N SER A 92 27.12 20.20 -10.30
CA SER A 92 27.29 20.28 -8.85
C SER A 92 27.11 18.89 -8.20
N PRO A 93 28.16 18.32 -7.57
CA PRO A 93 28.05 17.06 -6.86
C PRO A 93 27.07 17.14 -5.67
N VAL A 94 26.83 18.34 -5.14
CA VAL A 94 25.89 18.57 -4.04
C VAL A 94 24.45 18.35 -4.52
N ALA A 95 24.05 18.98 -5.63
CA ALA A 95 22.70 18.81 -6.18
C ALA A 95 22.41 17.34 -6.57
N PHE A 96 23.43 16.65 -7.10
CA PHE A 96 23.33 15.22 -7.39
C PHE A 96 23.00 14.39 -6.15
N ILE A 97 23.76 14.58 -5.07
CA ILE A 97 23.57 13.84 -3.83
C ILE A 97 22.17 14.10 -3.27
N GLU A 98 21.72 15.36 -3.30
CA GLU A 98 20.38 15.73 -2.85
C GLU A 98 19.27 14.96 -3.57
N GLN A 99 19.29 15.01 -4.90
CA GLN A 99 18.29 14.38 -5.76
C GLN A 99 18.33 12.86 -5.62
N THR A 100 19.52 12.29 -5.44
CA THR A 100 19.72 10.86 -5.20
C THR A 100 19.14 10.43 -3.85
N VAL A 101 19.42 11.18 -2.79
CA VAL A 101 18.89 10.88 -1.46
C VAL A 101 17.37 11.04 -1.43
N MET A 102 16.83 12.08 -2.08
CA MET A 102 15.38 12.24 -2.27
C MET A 102 14.75 11.03 -2.98
N ALA A 103 15.38 10.56 -4.07
CA ALA A 103 14.89 9.40 -4.82
C ALA A 103 14.94 8.10 -3.98
N ILE A 104 16.01 7.89 -3.20
CA ILE A 104 16.16 6.73 -2.33
C ILE A 104 15.12 6.75 -1.20
N LEU A 105 14.92 7.89 -0.55
CA LEU A 105 13.94 8.03 0.53
C LEU A 105 12.50 7.85 0.03
N GLY A 106 12.16 8.50 -1.10
CA GLY A 106 10.88 8.30 -1.77
C GLY A 106 10.67 6.84 -2.18
N GLY A 107 11.69 6.20 -2.75
CA GLY A 107 11.66 4.80 -3.18
C GLY A 107 11.50 3.81 -2.03
N THR A 108 12.23 4.01 -0.93
CA THR A 108 12.11 3.14 0.26
C THR A 108 10.72 3.23 0.88
N HIS A 109 10.15 4.44 1.00
CA HIS A 109 8.77 4.62 1.47
C HIS A 109 7.75 3.98 0.53
N PHE A 110 7.92 4.17 -0.78
CA PHE A 110 7.06 3.59 -1.80
C PHE A 110 7.07 2.05 -1.75
N ALA A 111 8.25 1.44 -1.67
CA ALA A 111 8.41 0.00 -1.55
C ALA A 111 7.79 -0.55 -0.25
N ALA A 112 8.02 0.12 0.89
CA ALA A 112 7.39 -0.26 2.16
C ALA A 112 5.86 -0.16 2.12
N SER A 113 5.33 0.85 1.41
CA SER A 113 3.90 1.01 1.22
C SER A 113 3.30 -0.11 0.37
N ILE A 114 3.95 -0.50 -0.74
CA ILE A 114 3.53 -1.65 -1.55
C ILE A 114 3.55 -2.94 -0.71
N ALA A 115 4.63 -3.16 0.06
CA ALA A 115 4.74 -4.34 0.91
C ALA A 115 3.59 -4.42 1.92
N SER A 116 3.19 -3.28 2.50
CA SER A 116 2.05 -3.24 3.42
C SER A 116 0.70 -3.51 2.75
N PHE A 117 0.49 -3.08 1.49
CA PHE A 117 -0.69 -3.44 0.72
C PHE A 117 -0.73 -4.94 0.41
N ARG A 118 0.41 -5.53 0.03
CA ARG A 118 0.51 -6.98 -0.21
C ARG A 118 0.24 -7.79 1.05
N PHE A 119 0.71 -7.33 2.21
CA PHE A 119 0.44 -7.98 3.49
C PHE A 119 -1.05 -7.95 3.88
N GLY A 120 -1.76 -6.87 3.56
CA GLY A 120 -3.20 -6.75 3.80
C GLY A 120 -4.10 -7.36 2.72
N SER A 121 -3.53 -7.82 1.61
CA SER A 121 -4.29 -8.41 0.52
C SER A 121 -4.75 -9.82 0.90
N PRO A 122 -6.05 -10.16 0.76
CA PRO A 122 -6.51 -11.52 1.00
C PRO A 122 -5.78 -12.48 0.05
N ASP A 123 -5.27 -13.58 0.60
CA ASP A 123 -4.68 -14.65 -0.20
C ASP A 123 -5.73 -15.18 -1.20
N SER A 124 -5.32 -15.54 -2.41
CA SER A 124 -6.25 -15.99 -3.46
C SER A 124 -7.09 -17.21 -3.01
N GLN A 125 -6.51 -18.03 -2.12
CA GLN A 125 -7.19 -19.13 -1.44
C GLN A 125 -8.36 -18.69 -0.54
N GLN A 126 -8.30 -17.48 0.04
CA GLN A 126 -9.42 -16.89 0.80
C GLN A 126 -10.43 -16.14 -0.07
N ALA A 127 -10.00 -15.64 -1.23
CA ALA A 127 -10.91 -15.05 -2.21
C ALA A 127 -11.83 -16.13 -2.82
N GLU A 128 -11.31 -17.33 -3.06
CA GLU A 128 -12.11 -18.47 -3.52
C GLU A 128 -13.07 -18.99 -2.42
N ARG A 129 -12.65 -18.97 -1.15
CA ARG A 129 -13.51 -19.25 0.01
C ARG A 129 -14.60 -18.20 0.26
N ARG A 130 -14.52 -17.00 -0.33
CA ARG A 130 -15.58 -15.97 -0.19
C ARG A 130 -16.77 -16.18 -1.13
N CYS A 131 -16.63 -17.04 -2.14
CA CYS A 131 -17.72 -17.41 -3.05
C CYS A 131 -18.55 -18.60 -2.55
N GLY A 132 -18.14 -19.27 -1.47
CA GLY A 132 -18.83 -20.41 -0.88
C GLY A 132 -18.88 -20.28 0.63
N TYR A 133 -20.04 -19.88 1.16
CA TYR A 133 -20.31 -19.92 2.60
C TYR A 133 -20.29 -21.39 3.08
N GLU A 134 -19.19 -21.86 3.67
CA GLU A 134 -19.03 -23.25 4.17
C GLU A 134 -19.96 -23.62 5.34
N GLY A 135 -20.91 -22.75 5.70
CA GLY A 135 -21.96 -23.03 6.66
C GLY A 135 -23.30 -23.44 6.05
N ASN A 136 -23.42 -23.54 4.72
CA ASN A 136 -24.62 -24.07 4.08
C ASN A 136 -24.44 -25.57 3.78
N PRO A 137 -25.49 -26.40 3.93
CA PRO A 137 -25.47 -27.82 3.51
C PRO A 137 -25.24 -28.03 2.00
N TRP A 138 -25.01 -26.95 1.25
CA TRP A 138 -24.97 -26.90 -0.21
C TRP A 138 -23.63 -26.40 -0.75
N ALA A 139 -22.62 -26.22 0.11
CA ALA A 139 -21.26 -25.96 -0.34
C ALA A 139 -20.71 -27.21 -1.03
N ILE A 140 -20.30 -27.08 -2.30
CA ILE A 140 -19.63 -28.16 -3.04
C ILE A 140 -18.23 -28.31 -2.44
N PRO A 141 -17.90 -29.44 -1.78
CA PRO A 141 -16.61 -29.58 -1.11
C PRO A 141 -15.47 -29.76 -2.11
N ALA A 142 -14.29 -29.30 -1.72
CA ALA A 142 -13.05 -29.48 -2.46
C ALA A 142 -12.80 -30.97 -2.78
N SER A 143 -12.22 -31.22 -3.95
CA SER A 143 -12.06 -32.54 -4.59
C SER A 143 -11.24 -33.59 -3.83
N ASN A 144 -10.68 -33.26 -2.67
CA ASN A 144 -9.87 -34.18 -1.88
C ASN A 144 -10.64 -34.96 -0.79
N ASN A 145 -11.93 -34.65 -0.56
CA ASN A 145 -12.75 -35.30 0.46
C ASN A 145 -13.91 -36.10 -0.15
N THR A 146 -13.66 -36.69 -1.31
CA THR A 146 -14.67 -37.30 -2.19
C THR A 146 -15.12 -38.70 -1.78
N LEU A 147 -14.63 -39.21 -0.65
CA LEU A 147 -14.85 -40.58 -0.19
C LEU A 147 -16.07 -40.73 0.72
N ASN A 148 -16.84 -39.65 0.96
CA ASN A 148 -17.90 -39.65 1.97
C ASN A 148 -19.20 -38.94 1.52
N TYR A 149 -19.54 -39.03 0.24
CA TYR A 149 -20.87 -38.64 -0.23
C TYR A 149 -21.66 -39.86 -0.72
N PRO A 150 -22.94 -39.98 -0.34
CA PRO A 150 -23.82 -40.97 -0.94
C PRO A 150 -24.00 -40.64 -2.42
N SER A 151 -23.83 -41.65 -3.26
CA SER A 151 -24.00 -41.52 -4.70
C SER A 151 -25.47 -41.18 -5.04
N VAL A 152 -25.70 -40.53 -6.18
CA VAL A 152 -27.02 -40.14 -6.72
C VAL A 152 -28.02 -41.30 -6.85
N ASN A 153 -27.59 -42.54 -6.60
CA ASN A 153 -28.44 -43.72 -6.59
C ASN A 153 -29.17 -43.96 -5.25
N ASP A 154 -28.85 -43.24 -4.18
CA ASP A 154 -29.56 -43.33 -2.90
C ASP A 154 -30.74 -42.35 -2.88
N THR A 155 -31.88 -42.90 -3.29
CA THR A 155 -33.12 -42.21 -3.64
C THR A 155 -33.89 -41.64 -2.44
N GLY A 156 -34.32 -40.38 -2.56
CA GLY A 156 -35.35 -39.75 -1.72
C GLY A 156 -35.93 -38.50 -2.38
N PRO A 157 -37.26 -38.31 -2.46
CA PRO A 157 -37.87 -37.29 -3.31
C PRO A 157 -37.88 -35.93 -2.61
N ILE A 158 -36.80 -35.15 -2.71
CA ILE A 158 -36.80 -33.79 -2.15
C ILE A 158 -36.09 -32.73 -3.01
N ALA A 159 -35.41 -33.12 -4.09
CA ALA A 159 -34.55 -32.20 -4.85
C ALA A 159 -35.21 -31.54 -6.08
N ALA A 160 -36.52 -31.68 -6.30
CA ALA A 160 -37.17 -31.16 -7.50
C ALA A 160 -37.96 -29.85 -7.30
N SER A 161 -38.08 -29.31 -6.09
CA SER A 161 -39.13 -28.30 -5.80
C SER A 161 -38.66 -26.86 -5.59
N VAL A 162 -37.37 -26.52 -5.66
CA VAL A 162 -36.89 -25.16 -5.32
C VAL A 162 -36.12 -24.50 -6.48
N LEU A 163 -36.61 -24.70 -7.71
CA LEU A 163 -36.10 -24.02 -8.92
C LEU A 163 -36.98 -22.85 -9.40
N LEU A 164 -37.91 -22.33 -8.59
CA LEU A 164 -38.83 -21.29 -9.04
C LEU A 164 -39.19 -20.30 -7.93
N THR A 165 -38.33 -19.30 -7.69
CA THR A 165 -38.80 -17.93 -7.37
C THR A 165 -37.62 -16.96 -7.23
N SER A 166 -37.50 -16.09 -8.23
CA SER A 166 -36.82 -14.80 -8.15
C SER A 166 -37.82 -13.77 -7.62
N PRO A 167 -37.44 -12.89 -6.67
CA PRO A 167 -38.12 -11.63 -6.52
C PRO A 167 -37.23 -10.47 -6.98
N ARG A 168 -37.70 -9.80 -8.04
CA ARG A 168 -37.42 -8.37 -8.28
C ARG A 168 -37.89 -7.56 -7.07
N LYS A 169 -37.03 -6.70 -6.53
CA LYS A 169 -37.19 -5.24 -6.57
C LYS A 169 -35.91 -4.54 -6.13
#